data_AF-A0A7J2J9I8-F1
#
_entry.id   AF-A0A7J2J9I8-F1
#
_cell.length_a   1.000
_cell.length_b   1.000
_cell.length_c   1.000
_cell.angle_alpha   90.00
_cell.angle_beta   90.00
_cell.angle_gamma   90.00
#
_symmetry.space_group_name_H-M   'P 1'
#
loop_
_entity.id
_entity.type
_entity.pdbx_description
1 polymer ?
#
loop_
_entity_poly.entity_id
_entity_poly.type
_entity_poly.pdbx_seq_one_letter_code
_entity_poly.pdbx_strand_id
1 'polypeptide(L)' 'MFKRDEFPEEGELVVCRVKNIQNFGAFVELEEYPGKEAFIHISEVAP' A
#
# COMPACT_ATOMS: atom_id res chain seq x y z
N MET A 1 -11.20 -15.62 -16.46
CA MET A 1 -9.79 -15.93 -16.13
C MET A 1 -9.33 -14.86 -15.18
N PHE A 2 -9.51 -15.05 -13.87
CA PHE A 2 -9.06 -14.09 -12.86
C PHE A 2 -7.55 -14.26 -12.77
N LYS A 3 -6.80 -13.44 -13.49
CA LYS A 3 -5.39 -13.25 -13.16
C LYS A 3 -5.40 -12.69 -11.74
N ARG A 4 -4.93 -13.47 -10.78
CA ARG A 4 -4.46 -12.91 -9.52
C ARG A 4 -3.11 -12.31 -9.87
N ASP A 5 -3.12 -11.14 -10.49
CA ASP A 5 -1.89 -10.37 -10.67
C ASP A 5 -1.29 -10.22 -9.27
N GLU A 6 0.00 -10.51 -9.17
CA GLU A 6 0.69 -10.60 -7.88
C GLU A 6 0.80 -9.22 -7.20
N PHE A 7 0.41 -8.16 -7.91
CA PHE A 7 0.39 -6.77 -7.51
C PHE A 7 -0.91 -6.11 -7.98
N PRO A 8 -1.38 -5.06 -7.28
CA PRO A 8 -2.49 -4.24 -7.75
C PRO A 8 -2.12 -3.45 -9.02
N GLU A 9 -3.13 -3.05 -9.79
CA GLU A 9 -2.98 -2.18 -10.94
C GLU A 9 -2.86 -0.70 -10.51
N GLU A 10 -2.26 0.13 -11.37
CA GLU A 10 -2.15 1.57 -11.09
C GLU A 10 -3.54 2.22 -11.00
N GLY A 11 -3.81 2.91 -9.89
CA GLY A 11 -5.11 3.55 -9.61
C GLY A 11 -6.16 2.62 -8.98
N GLU A 12 -5.81 1.36 -8.71
CA GLU A 12 -6.65 0.45 -7.95
C GLU A 12 -6.71 0.85 -6.47
N LEU A 13 -7.92 0.82 -5.90
CA LEU A 13 -8.12 1.09 -4.47
C LEU A 13 -7.96 -0.22 -3.69
N VAL A 14 -6.98 -0.24 -2.78
CA VAL A 14 -6.62 -1.42 -2.00
C VAL A 14 -6.69 -1.13 -0.50
N VAL A 15 -7.04 -2.15 0.28
CA VAL A 15 -7.03 -2.10 1.73
C VAL A 15 -5.64 -2.46 2.24
N CYS A 16 -5.07 -1.57 3.05
CA CYS A 16 -3.77 -1.77 3.65
C CYS A 16 -3.78 -1.46 5.15
N ARG A 17 -2.86 -2.10 5.87
CA ARG A 17 -2.65 -1.94 7.30
C ARG A 17 -1.33 -1.23 7.56
N VAL A 18 -1.38 -0.13 8.30
CA VAL A 18 -0.17 0.62 8.68
C VAL A 18 0.68 -0.21 9.65
N LYS A 19 1.94 -0.47 9.27
CA LYS A 19 2.93 -1.19 10.09
C LYS A 19 3.81 -0.23 10.86
N ASN A 20 4.27 0.84 10.22
CA ASN A 20 5.19 1.78 10.83
C ASN A 20 5.03 3.18 10.25
N ILE A 21 5.15 4.20 11.09
CA ILE A 21 5.03 5.61 10.69
C ILE A 21 6.37 6.28 10.95
N GLN A 22 6.90 6.94 9.94
CA GLN A 22 8.13 7.72 10.02
C GLN A 22 7.87 9.18 9.62
N ASN A 23 8.82 10.06 9.92
CA ASN A 23 8.70 11.49 9.62
C ASN A 23 8.63 11.81 8.12
N PHE A 24 9.06 10.89 7.25
CA PHE A 24 9.06 11.04 5.79
C PHE A 24 7.94 10.23 5.09
N GLY A 25 7.16 9.44 5.84
CA GLY A 25 6.10 8.62 5.27
C GLY A 25 5.69 7.44 6.14
N ALA A 26 4.78 6.62 5.65
CA ALA A 26 4.24 5.46 6.35
C ALA A 26 4.49 4.17 5.56
N PHE A 27 4.94 3.13 6.25
CA PHE A 27 5.03 1.78 5.73
C PHE A 27 3.74 1.03 6.05
N VAL A 28 3.12 0.47 5.01
CA VAL A 28 1.85 -0.25 5.09
C VAL A 28 1.98 -1.62 4.44
N GLU A 29 1.21 -2.59 4.92
CA GLU A 29 1.11 -3.92 4.35
C GLU A 29 -0.25 -4.07 3.66
N LEU A 30 -0.26 -4.60 2.45
CA LEU A 30 -1.49 -4.80 1.68
C LEU A 30 -2.23 -6.04 2.20
N GLU A 31 -3.46 -5.87 2.71
CA GLU A 31 -4.21 -7.02 3.26
C GLU A 31 -4.71 -7.96 2.16
N GLU A 32 -5.02 -7.41 0.99
CA GLU A 32 -5.46 -8.17 -0.20
C GLU A 32 -4.29 -8.89 -0.89
N TYR A 33 -3.04 -8.47 -0.62
CA TYR A 33 -1.82 -8.99 -1.23
C TYR A 33 -0.84 -9.46 -0.15
N PRO A 34 -0.97 -10.71 0.34
CA PRO A 34 -0.20 -11.20 1.47
C PRO A 34 1.31 -11.16 1.19
N GLY A 35 2.06 -10.52 2.10
CA GLY A 35 3.51 -10.37 1.98
C GLY A 35 3.96 -9.22 1.07
N LYS A 36 3.04 -8.36 0.62
CA LYS A 36 3.39 -7.14 -0.10
C LYS A 36 3.37 -5.93 0.84
N GLU A 37 4.47 -5.19 0.80
CA GLU A 37 4.65 -3.95 1.55
C GLU A 37 4.58 -2.77 0.58
N ALA A 38 3.96 -1.69 1.03
CA ALA A 38 3.87 -0.42 0.32
C ALA A 38 4.34 0.72 1.21
N PHE A 39 4.74 1.81 0.57
CA PHE A 39 5.22 3.01 1.22
C PHE A 39 4.41 4.21 0.73
N ILE A 40 3.87 4.97 1.68
CA ILE A 40 3.11 6.18 1.41
C ILE A 40 3.98 7.36 1.81
N HIS A 41 4.30 8.23 0.84
CA HIS A 41 5.08 9.43 1.12
C HIS A 41 4.24 10.45 1.89
N ILE A 42 4.85 11.16 2.85
CA ILE A 42 4.10 12.11 3.70
C ILE A 42 3.40 13.22 2.90
N SER A 43 3.95 13.61 1.74
CA SER A 43 3.33 14.57 0.83
C SER A 43 2.01 14.10 0.19
N GLU A 44 1.71 12.80 0.22
CA GLU A 44 0.44 12.25 -0.25
C GLU A 44 -0.57 12.05 0.88
N VAL A 45 -0.13 12.14 2.14
CA VAL A 45 -0.98 11.95 3.33
C VAL A 45 -1.62 13.27 3.78
N ALA A 46 -0.89 14.38 3.69
CA ALA A 46 -1.36 15.70 4.11
C ALA A 46 -0.85 16.81 3.17
N PRO A 47 -1.66 17.86 2.93
CA PRO A 47 -1.27 19.04 2.15
C PRO A 47 -0.22 19.91 2.84
#